data_AF-A0A9P3UTS5-F1
#
_entry.id   AF-A0A9P3UTS5-F1
#
_cell.length_a   1.000
_cell.length_b   1.000
_cell.length_c   1.000
_cell.angle_alpha   90.00
_cell.angle_beta   90.00
_cell.angle_gamma   90.00
#
_symmetry.space_group_name_H-M   'P 1'
#
loop_
_entity.id
_entity.type
_entity.pdbx_description
1 polymer ?
#
loop_
_entity_poly.entity_id
_entity_poly.type
_entity_poly.pdbx_seq_one_letter_code
_entity_poly.pdbx_strand_id
1 'polypeptide(L)'
;MDDSHGLSHVIVDTGDDDEPVVVATAIPPSTSAFTPSEGFDNYNIALHHPPALRDIPASVITEVHGASRFLPAVQAFLAQHGSRITAHPFDGFDLFKRISIMLPDIPQANANDRKNIVRATPPVPARGRARAEPAHLDFALVRTGEHNVRTDGTALDGLRVAHVRVIFKLPSVYRIRTMHPLVYVEWYTPFSKPDPVSGLFTLKPSTRNRHIYGEIIEVDRIVRNIHMMPKYGRTKDVTWSRENIVEHCKAFYPSPYSDTHMFCLLRVGMKSAVPR
;
A
#
# COMPACT_ATOMS: atom_id res chain seq x y z
N MET A 1 -27.14 48.54 50.58
CA MET A 1 -25.93 48.73 51.41
C MET A 1 -25.33 47.35 51.54
N ASP A 2 -24.87 46.77 50.43
CA ASP A 2 -23.59 47.07 49.74
C ASP A 2 -22.41 46.91 50.70
N ASP A 3 -21.69 45.80 50.57
CA ASP A 3 -20.38 45.73 49.88
C ASP A 3 -19.71 44.38 50.24
N SER A 4 -19.45 43.49 49.29
CA SER A 4 -18.30 43.49 48.37
C SER A 4 -16.96 43.26 49.09
N HIS A 5 -16.54 42.00 49.23
CA HIS A 5 -15.11 41.66 49.19
C HIS A 5 -14.89 40.40 48.37
N GLY A 6 -14.10 40.58 47.30
CA GLY A 6 -13.91 39.68 46.20
C GLY A 6 -12.79 38.65 46.39
N LEU A 7 -12.86 37.68 45.48
CA LEU A 7 -11.93 36.61 45.20
C LEU A 7 -10.54 37.11 44.77
N SER A 8 -9.51 36.36 45.15
CA SER A 8 -8.34 36.15 44.29
C SER A 8 -7.77 34.75 44.52
N HIS A 9 -8.41 33.73 43.94
CA HIS A 9 -7.74 32.47 43.65
C HIS A 9 -7.33 32.52 42.18
N VAL A 10 -6.04 32.73 41.95
CA VAL A 10 -5.38 32.56 40.66
C VAL A 10 -5.43 31.07 40.35
N ILE A 11 -6.35 30.67 39.46
CA ILE A 11 -6.31 29.37 38.81
C ILE A 11 -5.36 29.53 37.64
N VAL A 12 -4.17 28.95 37.76
CA VAL A 12 -3.26 28.77 36.63
C VAL A 12 -3.86 27.64 35.80
N ASP A 13 -4.47 28.02 34.68
CA ASP A 13 -4.94 27.09 33.65
C ASP A 13 -3.72 26.65 32.83
N THR A 14 -3.06 25.58 33.28
CA THR A 14 -2.15 24.80 32.43
C THR A 14 -3.00 23.82 31.64
N GLY A 15 -3.43 24.24 30.45
CA GLY A 15 -4.00 23.35 29.45
C GLY A 15 -2.93 22.39 28.93
N ASP A 16 -2.81 21.23 29.57
CA ASP A 16 -2.15 20.04 29.04
C ASP A 16 -3.19 19.17 28.32
N ASP A 17 -3.51 19.52 27.07
CA ASP A 17 -4.07 18.57 26.10
C ASP A 17 -2.92 17.78 25.48
N ASP A 18 -2.26 16.97 26.31
CA ASP A 18 -1.24 16.01 25.89
C ASP A 18 -1.95 14.74 25.39
N GLU A 19 -2.43 14.77 24.15
CA GLU A 19 -2.81 13.55 23.43
C GLU A 19 -1.57 12.65 23.34
N PRO A 20 -1.62 11.39 23.83
CA PRO A 20 -0.43 10.57 23.89
C PRO A 20 0.06 10.29 22.48
N VAL A 21 1.26 10.80 22.17
CA VAL A 21 2.07 10.37 21.03
C VAL A 21 2.31 8.88 21.22
N VAL A 22 1.57 8.05 20.47
CA VAL A 22 1.86 6.62 20.37
C VAL A 22 3.19 6.49 19.64
N VAL A 23 4.27 6.47 20.42
CA VAL A 23 5.60 6.12 19.95
C VAL A 23 5.50 4.67 19.50
N ALA A 24 5.41 4.47 18.18
CA ALA A 24 5.56 3.16 17.58
C ALA A 24 6.94 2.63 17.99
N THR A 25 6.95 1.76 18.99
CA THR A 25 8.16 1.04 19.39
C THR A 25 8.67 0.33 18.15
N ALA A 26 9.95 0.50 17.84
CA ALA A 26 10.59 -0.17 16.73
C ALA A 26 10.53 -1.69 16.96
N ILE A 27 9.50 -2.34 16.41
CA ILE A 27 9.47 -3.79 16.31
C ILE A 27 10.58 -4.15 15.32
N PRO A 28 11.52 -5.05 15.68
CA PRO A 28 12.48 -5.59 14.72
C PRO A 28 11.72 -6.20 13.53
N PRO A 29 12.31 -6.27 12.32
CA PRO A 29 11.63 -6.90 11.20
C PRO A 29 11.15 -8.29 11.63
N SER A 30 9.83 -8.48 11.65
CA SER A 30 9.20 -9.73 12.03
C SER A 30 9.62 -10.77 11.01
N THR A 31 10.59 -11.61 11.36
CA THR A 31 10.93 -12.82 10.61
C THR A 31 9.79 -13.82 10.82
N SER A 32 8.64 -13.58 10.20
CA SER A 32 7.64 -14.61 9.97
C SER A 32 8.04 -15.26 8.65
N ALA A 33 8.63 -16.44 8.73
CA ALA A 33 8.76 -17.31 7.56
C ALA A 33 7.34 -17.63 7.10
N PHE A 34 6.88 -16.94 6.05
CA PHE A 34 5.68 -17.32 5.34
C PHE A 34 5.95 -18.70 4.72
N THR A 35 5.28 -19.73 5.22
CA THR A 35 5.24 -21.02 4.55
C THR A 35 4.36 -20.86 3.32
N PRO A 36 4.90 -21.02 2.09
CA PRO A 36 4.09 -20.95 0.89
C PRO A 36 3.04 -22.06 0.97
N SER A 37 1.76 -21.69 0.92
CA SER A 37 0.73 -22.70 0.71
C SER A 37 0.92 -23.25 -0.70
N GLU A 38 1.15 -24.56 -0.82
CA GLU A 38 1.10 -25.27 -2.10
C GLU A 38 -0.30 -25.06 -2.72
N GLY A 39 -0.41 -24.12 -3.63
CA GLY A 39 -1.65 -23.74 -4.28
C GLY A 39 -1.33 -22.88 -5.49
N PHE A 40 -1.88 -23.26 -6.64
CA PHE A 40 -1.74 -22.55 -7.91
C PHE A 40 -1.74 -21.03 -7.73
N ASP A 41 -0.72 -20.37 -8.29
CA ASP A 41 -0.59 -18.91 -8.32
C ASP A 41 -1.96 -18.29 -8.67
N ASN A 42 -2.60 -17.63 -7.70
CA ASN A 42 -3.93 -17.04 -7.88
C ASN A 42 -3.88 -15.73 -8.71
N TYR A 43 -2.76 -15.50 -9.39
CA TYR A 43 -2.51 -14.33 -10.22
C TYR A 43 -2.00 -14.75 -11.61
N ASN A 44 -2.27 -13.88 -12.58
CA ASN A 44 -1.73 -13.94 -13.93
C ASN A 44 -0.92 -12.68 -14.20
N ILE A 45 0.23 -12.85 -14.84
CA ILE A 45 1.11 -11.75 -15.26
C ILE A 45 1.54 -11.99 -16.71
N ALA A 46 1.93 -10.93 -17.41
CA ALA A 46 2.41 -11.08 -18.78
C ALA A 46 3.69 -11.94 -18.81
N LEU A 47 3.77 -12.90 -19.75
CA LEU A 47 4.95 -13.76 -19.92
C LEU A 47 6.21 -12.96 -20.30
N HIS A 48 6.03 -11.84 -21.00
CA HIS A 48 7.12 -11.02 -21.51
C HIS A 48 6.97 -9.56 -21.06
N HIS A 49 8.10 -8.96 -20.68
CA HIS A 49 8.19 -7.53 -20.41
C HIS A 49 8.06 -6.74 -21.72
N PRO A 50 7.26 -5.67 -21.77
CA PRO A 50 7.24 -4.74 -22.89
C PRO A 50 8.65 -4.19 -23.17
N PRO A 51 9.08 -3.99 -24.43
CA PRO A 51 10.42 -3.48 -24.72
C PRO A 51 10.76 -2.16 -24.03
N ALA A 52 9.77 -1.27 -23.86
CA ALA A 52 9.93 0.01 -23.18
C ALA A 52 10.07 -0.11 -21.64
N LEU A 53 9.91 -1.31 -21.08
CA LEU A 53 9.95 -1.60 -19.64
C LEU A 53 11.02 -2.64 -19.29
N ARG A 54 12.00 -2.84 -20.18
CA ARG A 54 13.15 -3.71 -19.93
C ARG A 54 14.33 -2.88 -19.48
N ASP A 55 15.15 -3.46 -18.60
CA ASP A 55 16.43 -2.88 -18.19
C ASP A 55 16.30 -1.43 -17.67
N ILE A 56 15.24 -1.13 -16.91
CA ILE A 56 14.98 0.21 -16.38
C ILE A 56 15.89 0.44 -15.17
N PRO A 57 16.77 1.47 -15.18
CA PRO A 57 17.67 1.73 -14.07
C PRO A 57 16.92 2.05 -12.77
N ALA A 58 17.45 1.59 -11.63
CA ALA A 58 16.88 1.91 -10.32
C ALA A 58 16.76 3.43 -10.05
N SER A 59 17.66 4.26 -10.58
CA SER A 59 17.55 5.73 -10.52
C SER A 59 16.28 6.22 -11.22
N VAL A 60 15.99 5.71 -12.41
CA VAL A 60 14.77 6.04 -13.17
C VAL A 60 13.53 5.60 -12.42
N ILE A 61 13.55 4.42 -11.80
CA ILE A 61 12.44 3.95 -10.96
C ILE A 61 12.22 4.91 -9.78
N THR A 62 13.28 5.32 -9.12
CA THR A 62 13.22 6.21 -7.95
C THR A 62 12.65 7.58 -8.32
N GLU A 63 13.09 8.14 -9.45
CA GLU A 63 12.74 9.50 -9.87
C GLU A 63 11.42 9.57 -10.64
N VAL A 64 11.26 8.74 -11.67
CA VAL A 64 10.14 8.83 -12.63
C VAL A 64 8.89 8.10 -12.12
N HIS A 65 9.06 7.02 -11.35
CA HIS A 65 7.92 6.29 -10.78
C HIS A 65 7.53 6.81 -9.37
N GLY A 66 8.27 7.81 -8.85
CA GLY A 66 8.08 8.33 -7.49
C GLY A 66 8.44 7.33 -6.39
N ALA A 67 9.18 6.27 -6.73
CA ALA A 67 9.50 5.18 -5.83
C ALA A 67 10.76 5.50 -5.00
N SER A 68 10.70 6.57 -4.21
CA SER A 68 11.87 7.16 -3.51
C SER A 68 12.66 6.20 -2.62
N ARG A 69 12.04 5.11 -2.15
CA ARG A 69 12.67 4.10 -1.27
C ARG A 69 12.88 2.75 -1.97
N PHE A 70 12.77 2.70 -3.30
CA PHE A 70 12.96 1.48 -4.08
C PHE A 70 14.33 0.83 -3.85
N LEU A 71 15.42 1.56 -4.10
CA LEU A 71 16.77 1.00 -3.99
C LEU A 71 17.12 0.55 -2.54
N PRO A 72 16.82 1.33 -1.48
CA PRO A 72 16.95 0.84 -0.10
C PRO A 72 16.11 -0.42 0.18
N ALA A 73 14.90 -0.53 -0.37
CA ALA A 73 14.04 -1.68 -0.18
C ALA A 73 14.59 -2.92 -0.91
N VAL A 74 15.14 -2.77 -2.13
CA VAL A 74 15.87 -3.84 -2.82
C VAL A 74 17.07 -4.29 -1.98
N GLN A 75 17.87 -3.36 -1.47
CA GLN A 75 19.01 -3.70 -0.62
C GLN A 75 18.60 -4.48 0.64
N ALA A 76 17.51 -4.09 1.29
CA ALA A 76 16.96 -4.80 2.45
C ALA A 76 16.48 -6.21 2.07
N PHE A 77 15.79 -6.35 0.95
CA PHE A 77 15.35 -7.64 0.41
C PHE A 77 16.53 -8.57 0.13
N LEU A 78 17.58 -8.06 -0.53
CA LEU A 78 18.80 -8.83 -0.82
C LEU A 78 19.46 -9.34 0.46
N ALA A 79 19.60 -8.47 1.47
CA ALA A 79 20.19 -8.83 2.76
C ALA A 79 19.36 -9.91 3.48
N GLN A 80 18.02 -9.77 3.46
CA GLN A 80 17.10 -10.75 4.07
C GLN A 80 17.20 -12.13 3.41
N HIS A 81 17.51 -12.18 2.11
CA HIS A 81 17.66 -13.42 1.35
C HIS A 81 19.12 -13.91 1.27
N GLY A 82 20.02 -13.33 2.09
CA GLY A 82 21.41 -13.78 2.22
C GLY A 82 22.35 -13.32 1.10
N SER A 83 21.91 -12.43 0.19
CA SER A 83 22.80 -11.83 -0.81
C SER A 83 23.63 -10.72 -0.18
N ARG A 84 24.93 -10.72 -0.51
CA ARG A 84 25.89 -9.67 -0.12
C ARG A 84 26.11 -8.64 -1.23
N ILE A 85 25.38 -8.78 -2.34
CA ILE A 85 25.52 -7.88 -3.49
C ILE A 85 24.83 -6.56 -3.16
N THR A 86 25.55 -5.47 -3.41
CA THR A 86 25.01 -4.13 -3.23
C THR A 86 24.20 -3.73 -4.46
N ALA A 87 22.97 -3.28 -4.26
CA ALA A 87 22.16 -2.72 -5.32
C ALA A 87 22.62 -1.29 -5.64
N HIS A 88 22.75 -0.97 -6.93
CA HIS A 88 23.22 0.32 -7.41
C HIS A 88 22.15 1.06 -8.22
N PRO A 89 22.23 2.41 -8.31
CA PRO A 89 21.27 3.20 -9.09
C PRO A 89 21.22 2.87 -10.58
N PHE A 90 22.30 2.32 -11.14
CA PHE A 90 22.40 1.94 -12.55
C PHE A 90 22.00 0.48 -12.83
N ASP A 91 21.67 -0.30 -11.80
CA ASP A 91 21.20 -1.66 -12.00
C ASP A 91 19.83 -1.63 -12.71
N GLY A 92 19.71 -2.38 -13.80
CA GLY A 92 18.52 -2.42 -14.64
C GLY A 92 17.50 -3.46 -14.19
N PHE A 93 16.23 -3.08 -14.20
CA PHE A 93 15.12 -3.93 -13.77
C PHE A 93 14.09 -4.08 -14.89
N ASP A 94 13.66 -5.32 -15.10
CA ASP A 94 12.56 -5.63 -15.99
C ASP A 94 11.22 -5.45 -15.26
N LEU A 95 10.35 -4.58 -15.80
CA LEU A 95 9.10 -4.17 -15.15
C LEU A 95 7.86 -4.77 -15.82
N PHE A 96 6.80 -4.95 -15.02
CA PHE A 96 5.48 -5.34 -15.46
C PHE A 96 4.46 -4.22 -15.23
N LYS A 97 3.48 -4.10 -16.14
CA LYS A 97 2.46 -3.04 -16.06
C LYS A 97 1.37 -3.32 -15.02
N ARG A 98 1.03 -4.60 -14.84
CA ARG A 98 -0.11 -5.04 -14.04
C ARG A 98 -0.05 -6.54 -13.77
N ILE A 99 -0.80 -6.94 -12.77
CA ILE A 99 -1.16 -8.33 -12.46
C ILE A 99 -2.68 -8.48 -12.49
N SER A 100 -3.16 -9.69 -12.75
CA SER A 100 -4.58 -10.03 -12.71
C SER A 100 -4.81 -11.13 -11.70
N ILE A 101 -5.54 -10.85 -10.62
CA ILE A 101 -5.87 -11.77 -9.55
C ILE A 101 -7.28 -12.29 -9.76
N MET A 102 -7.52 -13.57 -9.49
CA MET A 102 -8.86 -14.13 -9.48
C MET A 102 -9.45 -14.06 -8.07
N LEU A 103 -10.51 -13.28 -7.91
CA LEU A 103 -11.23 -13.19 -6.63
C LEU A 103 -11.95 -14.52 -6.33
N PRO A 104 -12.20 -14.86 -5.06
CA PRO A 104 -12.94 -16.06 -4.69
C PRO A 104 -14.37 -16.02 -5.27
N ASP A 105 -14.95 -17.19 -5.50
CA ASP A 105 -16.36 -17.28 -5.84
C ASP A 105 -17.17 -17.11 -4.54
N ILE A 106 -18.05 -16.10 -4.50
CA ILE A 106 -18.90 -15.82 -3.34
C ILE A 106 -20.35 -15.69 -3.80
N PRO A 107 -21.34 -16.20 -3.04
CA PRO A 107 -22.75 -16.18 -3.44
C PRO A 107 -23.30 -14.78 -3.74
N GLN A 108 -22.69 -13.75 -3.16
CA GLN A 108 -23.14 -12.36 -3.27
C GLN A 108 -22.68 -11.72 -4.59
N ALA A 109 -21.65 -12.25 -5.24
CA ALA A 109 -21.04 -11.64 -6.43
C ALA A 109 -21.35 -12.44 -7.70
N ASN A 110 -21.26 -11.76 -8.84
CA ASN A 110 -21.36 -12.43 -10.13
C ASN A 110 -20.09 -13.24 -10.39
N ALA A 111 -20.23 -14.56 -10.60
CA ALA A 111 -19.11 -15.46 -10.88
C ALA A 111 -18.29 -15.07 -12.12
N ASN A 112 -18.87 -14.31 -13.06
CA ASN A 112 -18.18 -13.82 -14.26
C ASN A 112 -17.34 -12.56 -14.01
N ASP A 113 -17.53 -11.85 -12.90
CA ASP A 113 -16.83 -10.59 -12.58
C ASP A 113 -15.83 -10.78 -11.43
N ARG A 114 -14.96 -11.78 -11.58
CA ARG A 114 -13.95 -12.17 -10.57
C ARG A 114 -12.55 -11.70 -10.91
N LYS A 115 -12.37 -11.09 -12.08
CA LYS A 115 -11.06 -10.64 -12.56
C LYS A 115 -10.70 -9.31 -11.90
N ASN A 116 -9.77 -9.35 -10.96
CA ASN A 116 -9.26 -8.18 -10.28
C ASN A 116 -7.90 -7.77 -10.86
N ILE A 117 -7.68 -6.48 -11.10
CA ILE A 117 -6.43 -5.99 -11.72
C ILE A 117 -5.76 -5.00 -10.77
N VAL A 118 -4.47 -5.20 -10.54
CA VAL A 118 -3.59 -4.26 -9.85
C VAL A 118 -2.53 -3.77 -10.83
N ARG A 119 -2.48 -2.45 -11.05
CA ARG A 119 -1.57 -1.79 -11.99
C ARG A 119 -0.41 -1.11 -11.27
N ALA A 120 0.73 -1.11 -11.96
CA ALA A 120 1.94 -0.36 -11.64
C ALA A 120 2.53 0.21 -12.94
N THR A 121 1.67 0.85 -13.75
CA THR A 121 2.07 1.32 -15.08
C THR A 121 2.80 2.66 -14.95
N PRO A 122 4.05 2.78 -15.42
CA PRO A 122 4.77 4.05 -15.41
C PRO A 122 4.12 5.09 -16.33
N PRO A 123 4.51 6.38 -16.20
CA PRO A 123 4.08 7.39 -17.16
C PRO A 123 4.58 7.02 -18.56
N VAL A 124 3.71 7.20 -19.55
CA VAL A 124 4.03 6.96 -20.96
C VAL A 124 4.27 8.30 -21.64
N PRO A 125 5.47 8.56 -22.18
CA PRO A 125 5.74 9.81 -22.88
C PRO A 125 4.92 9.90 -24.17
N ALA A 126 4.63 11.13 -24.60
CA ALA A 126 3.95 11.36 -25.88
C ALA A 126 4.77 10.77 -27.04
N ARG A 127 4.11 10.08 -27.98
CA ARG A 127 4.75 9.50 -29.16
C ARG A 127 3.89 9.70 -30.40
N GLY A 128 4.41 10.47 -31.36
CA GLY A 128 3.67 10.81 -32.57
C GLY A 128 2.39 11.57 -32.23
N ARG A 129 1.22 11.00 -32.58
CA ARG A 129 -0.10 11.57 -32.26
C ARG A 129 -0.63 11.16 -30.88
N ALA A 130 -0.01 10.20 -30.20
CA ALA A 130 -0.43 9.77 -28.87
C ALA A 130 0.03 10.80 -27.82
N ARG A 131 -0.91 11.23 -26.98
CA ARG A 131 -0.62 12.14 -25.85
C ARG A 131 0.15 11.38 -24.77
N ALA A 132 0.87 12.14 -23.93
CA ALA A 132 1.47 11.57 -22.73
C ALA A 132 0.36 11.06 -21.79
N GLU A 133 0.60 9.90 -21.18
CA GLU A 133 -0.28 9.31 -20.17
C GLU A 133 0.44 9.33 -18.82
N PRO A 134 -0.21 9.78 -17.74
CA PRO A 134 0.38 9.73 -16.41
C PRO A 134 0.54 8.30 -15.93
N ALA A 135 1.33 8.13 -14.86
CA ALA A 135 1.44 6.84 -14.18
C ALA A 135 0.06 6.36 -13.70
N HIS A 136 -0.17 5.05 -13.74
CA HIS A 136 -1.35 4.41 -13.18
C HIS A 136 -0.90 3.35 -12.17
N LEU A 137 -0.93 3.77 -10.91
CA LEU A 137 -0.45 3.00 -9.77
C LEU A 137 -1.66 2.73 -8.85
N ASP A 138 -1.99 1.46 -8.67
CA ASP A 138 -3.14 1.04 -7.89
C ASP A 138 -2.76 0.85 -6.41
N PHE A 139 -3.73 1.01 -5.53
CA PHE A 139 -3.62 0.50 -4.17
C PHE A 139 -4.07 -0.95 -4.12
N ALA A 140 -3.48 -1.71 -3.19
CA ALA A 140 -3.83 -3.10 -2.97
C ALA A 140 -3.97 -3.44 -1.49
N LEU A 141 -4.81 -4.44 -1.21
CA LEU A 141 -4.76 -5.20 0.02
C LEU A 141 -3.67 -6.26 -0.08
N VAL A 142 -2.82 -6.32 0.93
CA VAL A 142 -1.64 -7.16 0.97
C VAL A 142 -1.61 -7.93 2.28
N ARG A 143 -1.25 -9.21 2.20
CA ARG A 143 -0.98 -10.04 3.37
C ARG A 143 0.29 -9.59 4.08
N THR A 144 0.22 -9.52 5.40
CA THR A 144 1.33 -9.17 6.28
C THR A 144 1.38 -10.11 7.47
N GLY A 145 2.60 -10.38 7.97
CA GLY A 145 2.81 -11.08 9.25
C GLY A 145 2.70 -10.16 10.46
N GLU A 146 2.35 -8.88 10.27
CA GLU A 146 2.10 -7.94 11.35
C GLU A 146 0.82 -8.31 12.11
N HIS A 147 0.94 -8.52 13.42
CA HIS A 147 -0.22 -8.70 14.28
C HIS A 147 -0.92 -7.36 14.54
N ASN A 148 -2.22 -7.29 14.25
CA ASN A 148 -3.05 -6.12 14.52
C ASN A 148 -4.25 -6.50 15.39
N VAL A 149 -4.16 -6.18 16.69
CA VAL A 149 -5.20 -6.43 17.70
C VAL A 149 -6.58 -5.90 17.29
N ARG A 150 -6.65 -4.85 16.46
CA ARG A 150 -7.92 -4.25 16.02
C ARG A 150 -8.64 -5.06 14.95
N THR A 151 -7.92 -5.92 14.23
CA THR A 151 -8.47 -6.76 13.15
C THR A 151 -8.31 -8.24 13.43
N ASP A 152 -7.72 -8.62 14.56
CA ASP A 152 -7.54 -10.01 14.97
C ASP A 152 -8.87 -10.78 14.93
N GLY A 153 -8.84 -11.97 14.31
CA GLY A 153 -10.02 -12.80 14.12
C GLY A 153 -11.08 -12.24 13.15
N THR A 154 -10.90 -11.05 12.57
CA THR A 154 -11.83 -10.48 11.57
C THR A 154 -11.46 -10.90 10.14
N ALA A 155 -12.21 -10.43 9.13
CA ALA A 155 -11.84 -10.62 7.73
C ALA A 155 -10.67 -9.75 7.25
N LEU A 156 -10.25 -8.76 8.05
CA LEU A 156 -9.08 -7.93 7.80
C LEU A 156 -7.83 -8.42 8.55
N ASP A 157 -7.92 -9.55 9.23
CA ASP A 157 -6.80 -10.14 9.95
C ASP A 157 -5.63 -10.46 9.01
N GLY A 158 -4.41 -10.09 9.43
CA GLY A 158 -3.20 -10.20 8.62
C GLY A 158 -3.21 -9.37 7.32
N LEU A 159 -4.11 -8.41 7.15
CA LEU A 159 -4.19 -7.57 5.95
C LEU A 159 -3.80 -6.12 6.22
N ARG A 160 -3.12 -5.53 5.24
CA ARG A 160 -2.74 -4.11 5.25
C ARG A 160 -2.82 -3.53 3.85
N VAL A 161 -3.14 -2.24 3.74
CA VAL A 161 -3.17 -1.54 2.46
C VAL A 161 -1.76 -1.05 2.11
N ALA A 162 -1.41 -1.16 0.84
CA ALA A 162 -0.20 -0.58 0.29
C ALA A 162 -0.46 0.04 -1.08
N HIS A 163 0.33 1.05 -1.42
CA HIS A 163 0.38 1.62 -2.76
C HIS A 163 1.39 0.83 -3.60
N VAL A 164 0.94 0.29 -4.74
CA VAL A 164 1.77 -0.54 -5.62
C VAL A 164 2.48 0.34 -6.64
N ARG A 165 3.78 0.53 -6.43
CA ARG A 165 4.60 1.46 -7.23
C ARG A 165 5.26 0.79 -8.42
N VAL A 166 5.77 -0.43 -8.24
CA VAL A 166 6.55 -1.15 -9.25
C VAL A 166 6.32 -2.65 -9.11
N ILE A 167 6.08 -3.33 -10.22
CA ILE A 167 6.08 -4.79 -10.31
C ILE A 167 7.25 -5.16 -11.21
N PHE A 168 8.14 -6.04 -10.77
CA PHE A 168 9.40 -6.30 -11.46
C PHE A 168 9.92 -7.73 -11.28
N LYS A 169 10.82 -8.12 -12.18
CA LYS A 169 11.64 -9.32 -12.03
C LYS A 169 12.98 -8.94 -11.43
N LEU A 170 13.41 -9.64 -10.39
CA LEU A 170 14.72 -9.41 -9.77
C LEU A 170 15.85 -9.73 -10.77
N PRO A 171 16.81 -8.82 -11.00
CA PRO A 171 17.97 -9.07 -11.85
C PRO A 171 18.78 -10.29 -11.40
N SER A 172 19.16 -11.16 -12.33
CA SER A 172 19.90 -12.39 -12.04
C SER A 172 21.29 -12.15 -11.45
N VAL A 173 21.85 -10.95 -11.65
CA VAL A 173 23.11 -10.53 -11.03
C VAL A 173 23.07 -10.64 -9.51
N TYR A 174 21.91 -10.47 -8.89
CA TYR A 174 21.77 -10.53 -7.44
C TYR A 174 21.80 -11.95 -6.84
N ARG A 175 21.77 -12.99 -7.69
CA ARG A 175 21.89 -14.41 -7.33
C ARG A 175 20.86 -14.91 -6.31
N ILE A 176 19.72 -14.23 -6.19
CA ILE A 176 18.57 -14.69 -5.43
C ILE A 176 17.56 -15.33 -6.39
N ARG A 177 17.05 -16.51 -6.02
CA ARG A 177 15.92 -17.13 -6.71
C ARG A 177 14.64 -16.69 -6.03
N THR A 178 13.75 -16.04 -6.79
CA THR A 178 12.39 -15.75 -6.35
C THR A 178 11.42 -16.64 -7.11
N MET A 179 10.43 -17.19 -6.42
CA MET A 179 9.41 -18.03 -7.05
C MET A 179 8.41 -17.18 -7.81
N HIS A 180 8.11 -16.01 -7.25
CA HIS A 180 7.18 -15.07 -7.83
C HIS A 180 7.90 -13.77 -8.29
N PRO A 181 7.30 -13.00 -9.22
CA PRO A 181 7.66 -11.61 -9.43
C PRO A 181 7.62 -10.81 -8.12
N LEU A 182 8.44 -9.77 -8.05
CA LEU A 182 8.52 -8.90 -6.89
C LEU A 182 7.73 -7.62 -7.12
N VAL A 183 7.31 -7.02 -6.02
CA VAL A 183 6.57 -5.77 -6.00
C VAL A 183 7.19 -4.83 -4.99
N TYR A 184 7.50 -3.60 -5.41
CA TYR A 184 7.79 -2.53 -4.48
C TYR A 184 6.48 -1.84 -4.10
N VAL A 185 6.20 -1.83 -2.80
CA VAL A 185 5.00 -1.24 -2.22
C VAL A 185 5.36 -0.18 -1.19
N GLU A 186 4.48 0.81 -1.05
CA GLU A 186 4.54 1.80 0.02
C GLU A 186 3.36 1.60 0.97
N TRP A 187 3.67 1.27 2.22
CA TRP A 187 2.66 0.87 3.20
C TRP A 187 1.80 2.03 3.67
N TYR A 188 0.51 1.76 3.89
CA TYR A 188 -0.40 2.64 4.61
C TYR A 188 -0.57 2.15 6.05
N THR A 189 -1.07 2.98 6.96
CA THR A 189 -1.23 2.60 8.37
C THR A 189 -2.07 1.33 8.51
N PRO A 190 -1.81 0.46 9.50
CA PRO A 190 -2.70 -0.66 9.80
C PRO A 190 -4.15 -0.20 10.02
N PHE A 191 -5.11 -1.08 9.74
CA PHE A 191 -6.52 -0.80 9.99
C PHE A 191 -6.76 -0.49 11.48
N SER A 192 -7.35 0.66 11.75
CA SER A 192 -7.70 1.13 13.11
C SER A 192 -9.21 1.06 13.33
N LYS A 193 -9.72 1.63 14.42
CA LYS A 193 -11.18 1.72 14.62
C LYS A 193 -11.80 2.57 13.49
N PRO A 194 -12.88 2.11 12.84
CA PRO A 194 -13.61 2.94 11.89
C PRO A 194 -14.10 4.23 12.53
N ASP A 195 -14.17 5.29 11.74
CA ASP A 195 -14.81 6.54 12.14
C ASP A 195 -16.26 6.27 12.56
N PRO A 196 -16.71 6.71 13.74
CA PRO A 196 -18.01 6.31 14.29
C PRO A 196 -19.20 6.86 13.51
N VAL A 197 -19.01 7.95 12.75
CA VAL A 197 -20.09 8.61 12.00
C VAL A 197 -20.22 7.98 10.61
N SER A 198 -19.14 7.89 9.85
CA SER A 198 -19.13 7.33 8.50
C SER A 198 -19.03 5.81 8.46
N GLY A 199 -18.51 5.19 9.52
CA GLY A 199 -18.16 3.77 9.58
C GLY A 199 -17.00 3.40 8.66
N LEU A 200 -16.18 4.36 8.21
CA LEU A 200 -15.06 4.12 7.30
C LEU A 200 -13.72 4.12 8.04
N PHE A 201 -12.81 3.25 7.61
CA PHE A 201 -11.42 3.29 8.07
C PHE A 201 -10.71 4.52 7.51
N THR A 202 -9.89 5.19 8.33
CA THR A 202 -8.98 6.24 7.83
C THR A 202 -7.57 5.68 7.77
N LEU A 203 -6.96 5.71 6.59
CA LEU A 203 -5.61 5.22 6.34
C LEU A 203 -4.70 6.38 5.93
N LYS A 204 -3.47 6.38 6.42
CA LYS A 204 -2.44 7.38 6.08
C LYS A 204 -1.19 6.68 5.53
N PRO A 205 -0.36 7.34 4.71
CA PRO A 205 0.95 6.81 4.38
C PRO A 205 1.74 6.48 5.65
N SER A 206 2.33 5.29 5.71
CA SER A 206 3.17 4.90 6.84
C SER A 206 4.58 5.39 6.64
N THR A 207 5.22 5.76 7.75
CA THR A 207 6.60 6.23 7.75
C THR A 207 7.46 5.39 8.67
N ARG A 208 8.71 5.15 8.28
CA ARG A 208 9.76 4.57 9.12
C ARG A 208 10.98 5.47 9.07
N ASN A 209 11.51 5.86 10.22
CA ASN A 209 12.63 6.83 10.32
C ASN A 209 12.36 8.11 9.53
N ARG A 210 11.14 8.66 9.62
CA ARG A 210 10.67 9.87 8.90
C ARG A 210 10.63 9.77 7.36
N HIS A 211 10.83 8.59 6.79
CA HIS A 211 10.69 8.32 5.36
C HIS A 211 9.46 7.46 5.10
N ILE A 212 8.91 7.50 3.88
CA ILE A 212 7.85 6.57 3.46
C ILE A 212 8.31 5.13 3.73
N TYR A 213 7.42 4.32 4.30
CA TYR A 213 7.73 2.93 4.55
C TYR A 213 7.54 2.10 3.28
N GLY A 214 8.62 1.92 2.53
CA GLY A 214 8.70 1.06 1.34
C GLY A 214 9.25 -0.33 1.65
N GLU A 215 8.70 -1.36 1.00
CA GLU A 215 9.12 -2.77 1.13
C GLU A 215 9.06 -3.47 -0.23
N ILE A 216 9.93 -4.47 -0.43
CA ILE A 216 9.83 -5.41 -1.54
C ILE A 216 9.13 -6.67 -1.05
N ILE A 217 8.03 -7.03 -1.70
CA ILE A 217 7.23 -8.21 -1.39
C ILE A 217 7.14 -9.12 -2.61
N GLU A 218 6.86 -10.40 -2.40
CA GLU A 218 6.42 -11.28 -3.49
C GLU A 218 4.96 -10.96 -3.87
N VAL A 219 4.64 -11.10 -5.14
CA VAL A 219 3.32 -10.71 -5.70
C VAL A 219 2.16 -11.53 -5.16
N ASP A 220 2.42 -12.76 -4.71
CA ASP A 220 1.44 -13.68 -4.12
C ASP A 220 0.85 -13.15 -2.80
N ARG A 221 1.57 -12.25 -2.12
CA ARG A 221 1.05 -11.51 -0.95
C ARG A 221 -0.06 -10.52 -1.33
N ILE A 222 -0.21 -10.16 -2.61
CA ILE A 222 -1.27 -9.24 -3.04
C ILE A 222 -2.59 -10.00 -3.13
N VAL A 223 -3.55 -9.55 -2.31
CA VAL A 223 -4.88 -10.15 -2.22
C VAL A 223 -5.77 -9.62 -3.35
N ARG A 224 -5.79 -8.30 -3.54
CA ARG A 224 -6.62 -7.61 -4.54
C ARG A 224 -6.31 -6.12 -4.59
N ASN A 225 -6.78 -5.44 -5.62
CA ASN A 225 -6.85 -3.99 -5.63
C ASN A 225 -7.84 -3.46 -4.56
N ILE A 226 -7.65 -2.21 -4.19
CA ILE A 226 -8.58 -1.48 -3.32
C ILE A 226 -8.72 -0.04 -3.83
N HIS A 227 -9.97 0.41 -3.97
CA HIS A 227 -10.22 1.79 -4.35
C HIS A 227 -10.09 2.70 -3.12
N MET A 228 -9.24 3.72 -3.21
CA MET A 228 -8.97 4.67 -2.13
C MET A 228 -9.58 6.03 -2.45
N MET A 229 -10.43 6.53 -1.57
CA MET A 229 -11.07 7.83 -1.68
C MET A 229 -10.29 8.86 -0.85
N PRO A 230 -9.87 9.99 -1.42
CA PRO A 230 -9.21 11.05 -0.67
C PRO A 230 -10.08 11.54 0.49
N LYS A 231 -9.50 11.68 1.69
CA LYS A 231 -10.16 12.35 2.81
C LYS A 231 -9.94 13.85 2.66
N TYR A 232 -10.97 14.55 2.19
CA TYR A 232 -10.95 16.00 2.12
C TYR A 232 -11.00 16.62 3.53
N GLY A 233 -10.28 17.71 3.71
CA GLY A 233 -10.45 18.57 4.88
C GLY A 233 -11.72 19.42 4.75
N ARG A 234 -11.78 20.54 5.49
CA ARG A 234 -12.88 21.52 5.35
C ARG A 234 -12.98 22.08 3.94
N THR A 235 -11.85 22.19 3.25
CA THR A 235 -11.77 22.65 1.87
C THR A 235 -11.00 21.63 1.04
N LYS A 236 -11.47 21.43 -0.20
CA LYS A 236 -10.69 20.69 -1.19
C LYS A 236 -9.54 21.58 -1.65
N ASP A 237 -8.34 21.05 -1.63
CA ASP A 237 -7.19 21.71 -2.24
C ASP A 237 -7.37 21.72 -3.76
N VAL A 238 -7.41 22.92 -4.34
CA VAL A 238 -7.63 23.13 -5.78
C VAL A 238 -6.46 22.69 -6.64
N THR A 239 -5.28 22.48 -6.05
CA THR A 239 -4.10 21.97 -6.75
C THR A 239 -4.15 20.46 -6.96
N TRP A 240 -5.09 19.75 -6.33
CA TRP A 240 -5.22 18.31 -6.47
C TRP A 240 -5.74 17.92 -7.85
N SER A 241 -4.93 17.15 -8.55
CA SER A 241 -5.25 16.50 -9.81
C SER A 241 -5.25 14.97 -9.63
N ARG A 242 -5.65 14.23 -10.65
CA ARG A 242 -5.64 12.76 -10.59
C ARG A 242 -4.21 12.21 -10.44
N GLU A 243 -3.24 12.96 -10.93
CA GLU A 243 -1.83 12.58 -11.01
C GLU A 243 -1.09 12.83 -9.69
N ASN A 244 -1.49 13.84 -8.91
CA ASN A 244 -0.74 14.27 -7.73
C ASN A 244 -1.45 13.98 -6.40
N ILE A 245 -2.75 13.65 -6.42
CA ILE A 245 -3.54 13.50 -5.20
C ILE A 245 -3.02 12.40 -4.27
N VAL A 246 -2.45 11.33 -4.85
CA VAL A 246 -1.86 10.23 -4.07
C VAL A 246 -0.66 10.72 -3.24
N GLU A 247 0.13 11.66 -3.77
CA GLU A 247 1.30 12.20 -3.07
C GLU A 247 0.95 13.30 -2.07
N HIS A 248 -0.08 14.11 -2.37
CA HIS A 248 -0.43 15.28 -1.54
C HIS A 248 -1.48 14.99 -0.47
N CYS A 249 -2.34 14.00 -0.68
CA CYS A 249 -3.40 13.71 0.27
C CYS A 249 -2.86 12.97 1.50
N LYS A 250 -3.12 13.52 2.68
CA LYS A 250 -2.59 12.99 3.95
C LYS A 250 -3.33 11.77 4.48
N ALA A 251 -4.55 11.52 3.99
CA ALA A 251 -5.40 10.47 4.51
C ALA A 251 -6.43 10.03 3.46
N PHE A 252 -6.78 8.75 3.48
CA PHE A 252 -7.70 8.14 2.54
C PHE A 252 -8.70 7.24 3.26
N TYR A 253 -9.85 7.05 2.63
CA TYR A 253 -10.85 6.06 3.00
C TYR A 253 -10.82 4.92 2.00
N PRO A 254 -10.62 3.66 2.42
CA PRO A 254 -10.88 2.53 1.55
C PRO A 254 -12.37 2.48 1.24
N SER A 255 -12.71 2.41 -0.04
CA SER A 255 -14.10 2.39 -0.50
C SER A 255 -14.67 0.97 -0.38
N PRO A 256 -15.69 0.75 0.47
CA PRO A 256 -16.35 -0.56 0.53
C PRO A 256 -17.30 -0.79 -0.63
N TYR A 257 -17.50 0.20 -1.52
CA TYR A 257 -18.52 0.17 -2.56
C TYR A 257 -17.93 0.10 -3.98
N SER A 258 -16.65 -0.24 -4.12
CA SER A 258 -16.04 -0.43 -5.45
C SER A 258 -16.61 -1.64 -6.19
N ASP A 259 -16.94 -2.69 -5.45
CA ASP A 259 -17.47 -3.96 -5.94
C ASP A 259 -18.05 -4.79 -4.78
N THR A 260 -18.75 -5.88 -5.13
CA THR A 260 -19.41 -6.74 -4.15
C THR A 260 -18.45 -7.45 -3.21
N HIS A 261 -17.28 -7.90 -3.69
CA HIS A 261 -16.28 -8.52 -2.83
C HIS A 261 -15.74 -7.53 -1.79
N MET A 262 -15.51 -6.27 -2.17
CA MET A 262 -15.06 -5.26 -1.23
C MET A 262 -16.13 -4.94 -0.18
N PHE A 263 -17.39 -4.88 -0.61
CA PHE A 263 -18.51 -4.68 0.30
C PHE A 263 -18.61 -5.83 1.31
N CYS A 264 -18.53 -7.08 0.83
CA CYS A 264 -18.57 -8.27 1.68
C CYS A 264 -17.38 -8.30 2.65
N LEU A 265 -16.20 -7.88 2.21
CA LEU A 265 -15.01 -7.82 3.05
C LEU A 265 -15.13 -6.73 4.15
N LEU A 266 -15.41 -5.48 3.77
CA LEU A 266 -15.34 -4.34 4.69
C LEU A 266 -16.61 -4.06 5.49
N ARG A 267 -17.79 -4.46 5.00
CA ARG A 267 -19.08 -4.16 5.67
C ARG A 267 -19.73 -5.39 6.26
N VAL A 268 -19.66 -6.53 5.58
CA VAL A 268 -20.21 -7.79 6.08
C VAL A 268 -19.21 -8.54 6.97
N GLY A 269 -17.90 -8.31 6.79
CA GLY A 269 -16.86 -9.04 7.54
C GLY A 269 -16.67 -10.48 7.04
N MET A 270 -16.93 -10.72 5.76
CA MET A 270 -16.93 -12.05 5.16
C MET A 270 -15.51 -12.51 4.83
N LYS A 271 -14.97 -13.45 5.62
CA LYS A 271 -13.62 -14.01 5.40
C LYS A 271 -13.45 -14.69 4.05
N SER A 272 -14.51 -15.33 3.52
CA SER A 272 -14.48 -15.99 2.20
C SER A 272 -14.36 -15.01 1.01
N ALA A 273 -14.48 -13.69 1.24
CA ALA A 273 -14.26 -12.68 0.21
C ALA A 273 -12.76 -12.38 -0.02
N VAL A 274 -11.89 -12.87 0.86
CA VAL A 274 -10.43 -12.82 0.70
C VAL A 274 -10.02 -14.08 -0.06
N PRO A 275 -9.30 -13.98 -1.20
CA PRO A 275 -8.61 -15.13 -1.78
C PRO A 275 -7.83 -15.92 -0.73
N ARG A 276 -7.62 -17.22 -0.96
CA ARG A 276 -6.73 -18.03 -0.11
C ARG A 276 -5.29 -17.80 -0.52
#